data_AF-A0A1F8B375-F1
#
_entry.id   AF-A0A1F8B375-F1
#
_cell.length_a   1.000
_cell.length_b   1.000
_cell.length_c   1.000
_cell.angle_alpha   90.00
_cell.angle_beta   90.00
_cell.angle_gamma   90.00
#
_symmetry.space_group_name_H-M   'P 1'
#
loop_
_entity.id
_entity.type
_entity.pdbx_description
1 polymer ?
#
loop_
_entity_poly.entity_id
_entity_poly.type
_entity_poly.pdbx_seq_one_letter_code
_entity_poly.pdbx_strand_id
1 'polypeptide(L)'
;MAENLIFKGGTCLRIFFDLPRLSEDLDFDWSGSSRFDTNGLALSIRNYFAATFKFNALEIEAPRVNPRNLRPRSFGAKIRRPASPKQQRGESEFASLHPSSLTRQVSRRRTKIAGNYHTLYVKFPVLDLIGLPLTPSDSKILFVRLDITPAVGSSFTTEPAIKSTRDFSFVLKRYSLPDLMAGKIAAILTRDNARNYYDLIWFLEKGVIPNWQYLRQLTGLTKTKALDNIKTKITKIDYRYLQTELSPYFSSPAFVRSFSRNILSLYNQYLPVLMNA
;
A
#
# COMPACT_ATOMS: atom_id res chain seq x y z
N MET A 1 -5.26 -8.30 19.85
CA MET A 1 -5.10 -7.41 18.66
C MET A 1 -4.29 -8.09 17.56
N ALA A 2 -3.09 -8.61 17.86
CA ALA A 2 -2.21 -9.22 16.84
C ALA A 2 -2.83 -10.39 16.07
N GLU A 3 -3.61 -11.25 16.74
CA GLU A 3 -4.22 -12.46 16.13
C GLU A 3 -5.21 -12.15 14.99
N ASN A 4 -5.71 -10.93 14.88
CA ASN A 4 -6.67 -10.51 13.85
C ASN A 4 -6.03 -9.66 12.74
N LEU A 5 -4.72 -9.40 12.82
CA LEU A 5 -3.97 -8.77 11.73
C LEU A 5 -3.45 -9.86 10.79
N ILE A 6 -3.66 -9.68 9.50
CA ILE A 6 -3.23 -10.59 8.43
C ILE A 6 -2.24 -9.83 7.55
N PHE A 7 -0.97 -10.22 7.58
CA PHE A 7 0.08 -9.57 6.80
C PHE A 7 -0.06 -9.89 5.30
N LYS A 8 0.11 -8.86 4.46
CA LYS A 8 -0.09 -8.92 3.01
C LYS A 8 0.88 -8.03 2.25
N GLY A 9 0.68 -7.95 0.94
CA GLY A 9 1.38 -6.98 0.09
C GLY A 9 2.79 -7.40 -0.31
N GLY A 10 3.54 -6.45 -0.88
CA GLY A 10 4.87 -6.72 -1.43
C GLY A 10 5.91 -7.08 -0.37
N THR A 11 5.78 -6.50 0.82
CA THR A 11 6.75 -6.73 1.91
C THR A 11 6.56 -8.10 2.53
N CYS A 12 5.31 -8.60 2.60
CA CYS A 12 5.04 -10.00 2.93
C CYS A 12 5.71 -10.96 1.94
N LEU A 13 5.54 -10.72 0.64
CA LEU A 13 6.19 -11.51 -0.41
C LEU A 13 7.72 -11.47 -0.33
N ARG A 14 8.30 -10.30 -0.06
CA ARG A 14 9.75 -10.13 0.09
C ARG A 14 10.31 -10.87 1.31
N ILE A 15 9.64 -10.78 2.46
CA ILE A 15 10.16 -11.32 3.73
C ILE A 15 10.00 -12.85 3.81
N PHE A 16 8.88 -13.38 3.31
CA PHE A 16 8.48 -14.77 3.52
C PHE A 16 8.59 -15.65 2.28
N PHE A 17 8.78 -15.07 1.10
CA PHE A 17 8.82 -15.81 -0.17
C PHE A 17 9.95 -15.34 -1.11
N ASP A 18 10.88 -14.51 -0.61
CA ASP A 18 12.06 -14.06 -1.34
C ASP A 18 11.75 -13.36 -2.68
N LEU A 19 10.65 -12.59 -2.74
CA LEU A 19 10.34 -11.75 -3.91
C LEU A 19 11.52 -10.79 -4.19
N PRO A 20 12.17 -10.86 -5.38
CA PRO A 20 13.45 -10.19 -5.61
C PRO A 20 13.28 -8.75 -6.09
N ARG A 21 12.63 -7.92 -5.26
CA ARG A 21 12.58 -6.47 -5.41
C ARG A 21 12.41 -5.79 -4.06
N LEU A 22 12.76 -4.51 -3.97
CA LEU A 22 12.54 -3.73 -2.76
C LEU A 22 11.04 -3.55 -2.48
N SER A 23 10.70 -3.57 -1.21
CA SER A 23 9.38 -3.30 -0.65
C SER A 23 9.58 -2.98 0.83
N GLU A 24 9.05 -1.83 1.27
CA GLU A 24 9.27 -1.29 2.62
C GLU A 24 7.97 -1.01 3.37
N ASP A 25 6.89 -0.69 2.65
CA ASP A 25 5.56 -0.47 3.24
C ASP A 25 5.01 -1.75 3.88
N LEU A 26 4.39 -1.63 5.05
CA LEU A 26 3.75 -2.74 5.74
C LEU A 26 2.24 -2.68 5.51
N ASP A 27 1.67 -3.69 4.86
CA ASP A 27 0.23 -3.80 4.61
C ASP A 27 -0.36 -4.92 5.46
N PHE A 28 -1.47 -4.65 6.15
CA PHE A 28 -2.24 -5.63 6.90
C PHE A 28 -3.73 -5.55 6.59
N ASP A 29 -4.40 -6.69 6.62
CA ASP A 29 -5.86 -6.74 6.75
C ASP A 29 -6.29 -7.04 8.19
N TRP A 30 -7.38 -6.41 8.63
CA TRP A 30 -7.99 -6.61 9.93
C TRP A 30 -9.24 -7.49 9.80
N SER A 31 -9.22 -8.65 10.45
CA SER A 31 -10.33 -9.63 10.46
C SER A 31 -11.22 -9.57 11.70
N GLY A 32 -11.03 -8.61 12.59
CA GLY A 32 -11.85 -8.49 13.80
C GLY A 32 -13.22 -7.85 13.53
N SER A 33 -14.19 -8.16 14.39
CA SER A 33 -15.57 -7.67 14.28
C SER A 33 -15.74 -6.19 14.62
N SER A 34 -14.85 -5.64 15.45
CA SER A 34 -14.85 -4.22 15.83
C SER A 34 -13.99 -3.39 14.88
N ARG A 35 -14.14 -2.06 14.93
CA ARG A 35 -13.27 -1.14 14.19
C ARG A 35 -11.84 -1.24 14.74
N PHE A 36 -10.85 -1.24 13.85
CA PHE A 36 -9.44 -1.28 14.24
C PHE A 36 -9.05 -0.02 15.05
N ASP A 37 -8.37 -0.21 16.18
CA ASP A 37 -7.87 0.88 17.03
C ASP A 37 -6.46 1.31 16.61
N THR A 38 -6.42 2.20 15.62
CA THR A 38 -5.19 2.79 15.07
C THR A 38 -4.40 3.59 16.13
N ASN A 39 -5.08 4.26 17.07
CA ASN A 39 -4.41 5.07 18.09
C ASN A 39 -3.80 4.19 19.19
N GLY A 40 -4.52 3.15 19.62
CA GLY A 40 -4.00 2.15 20.55
C GLY A 40 -2.77 1.44 20.00
N LEU A 41 -2.76 1.11 18.70
CA LEU A 41 -1.57 0.56 18.05
C LEU A 41 -0.41 1.56 18.05
N ALA A 42 -0.64 2.83 17.69
CA ALA A 42 0.39 3.86 17.70
C ALA A 42 1.02 4.04 19.09
N LEU A 43 0.20 4.07 20.14
CA LEU A 43 0.69 4.14 21.52
C LEU A 43 1.50 2.90 21.90
N SER A 44 1.03 1.71 21.51
CA SER A 44 1.72 0.44 21.78
C SER A 44 3.09 0.37 21.11
N ILE A 45 3.20 0.80 19.85
CA ILE A 45 4.48 0.87 19.13
C ILE A 45 5.43 1.83 19.86
N ARG A 46 4.97 3.03 20.22
CA ARG A 46 5.80 4.01 20.95
C ARG A 46 6.33 3.45 22.26
N ASN A 47 5.45 2.85 23.05
CA ASN A 47 5.81 2.28 24.35
C ASN A 47 6.79 1.12 24.20
N TYR A 48 6.61 0.25 23.19
CA TYR A 48 7.53 -0.84 22.92
C TYR A 48 8.94 -0.33 22.59
N PHE A 49 9.08 0.67 21.70
CA PHE A 49 10.40 1.21 21.35
C PHE A 49 11.08 1.94 22.52
N ALA A 50 10.31 2.70 23.31
CA ALA A 50 10.82 3.36 24.51
C ALA A 50 11.28 2.35 25.57
N ALA A 51 10.48 1.32 25.85
CA ALA A 51 10.77 0.35 26.90
C ALA A 51 11.92 -0.60 26.52
N THR A 52 11.85 -1.19 25.32
CA THR A 52 12.75 -2.24 24.84
C THR A 52 14.07 -1.70 24.32
N PHE A 53 14.03 -0.63 23.50
CA PHE A 53 15.21 -0.10 22.82
C PHE A 53 15.71 1.23 23.39
N LYS A 54 15.07 1.74 24.45
CA LYS A 54 15.32 3.09 25.00
C LYS A 54 15.23 4.20 23.95
N PHE A 55 14.47 3.94 22.88
CA PHE A 55 14.35 4.82 21.73
C PHE A 55 13.14 5.76 21.88
N ASN A 56 13.33 6.85 22.62
CA ASN A 56 12.28 7.83 22.91
C ASN A 56 12.01 8.82 21.76
N ALA A 57 12.91 8.89 20.78
CA ALA A 57 12.82 9.80 19.63
C ALA A 57 11.82 9.34 18.55
N LEU A 58 11.10 8.22 18.77
CA LEU A 58 10.16 7.69 17.80
C LEU A 58 8.95 8.61 17.61
N GLU A 59 8.81 9.14 16.40
CA GLU A 59 7.62 9.88 16.00
C GLU A 59 6.62 8.96 15.30
N ILE A 60 5.34 9.06 15.66
CA ILE A 60 4.26 8.32 15.00
C ILE A 60 3.16 9.31 14.63
N GLU A 61 2.86 9.38 13.33
CA GLU A 61 1.77 10.17 12.79
C GLU A 61 0.59 9.25 12.45
N ALA A 62 -0.51 9.43 13.17
CA ALA A 62 -1.77 8.73 12.96
C ALA A 62 -2.80 9.61 12.24
N PRO A 63 -3.84 9.04 11.60
CA PRO A 63 -4.88 9.80 10.94
C PRO A 63 -5.60 10.71 11.94
N ARG A 64 -5.74 12.00 11.62
CA ARG A 64 -6.48 12.93 12.48
C ARG A 64 -7.97 12.59 12.44
N VAL A 65 -8.52 12.12 13.56
CA VAL A 65 -9.97 12.00 13.73
C VAL A 65 -10.55 13.42 13.82
N ASN A 66 -11.38 13.82 12.86
CA ASN A 66 -12.21 15.02 13.03
C ASN A 66 -13.50 14.59 13.76
N PRO A 67 -13.75 15.02 15.01
CA PRO A 67 -14.89 14.57 15.81
C PRO A 67 -16.25 14.80 15.14
N ARG A 68 -16.33 15.77 14.21
CA ARG A 68 -17.56 16.09 13.46
C ARG A 68 -18.01 15.00 12.47
N ASN A 69 -17.14 14.05 12.13
CA ASN A 69 -17.44 12.96 11.19
C ASN A 69 -17.93 11.66 11.85
N LEU A 70 -18.20 11.67 13.17
CA LEU A 70 -18.66 10.50 13.94
C LEU A 70 -20.18 10.27 13.89
N ARG A 71 -20.93 10.94 13.01
CA ARG A 71 -22.36 10.64 12.85
C ARG A 71 -22.55 9.40 11.96
N PRO A 72 -23.37 8.41 12.35
CA PRO A 72 -23.76 7.32 11.46
C PRO A 72 -24.42 7.94 10.23
N ARG A 73 -23.91 7.64 9.03
CA ARG A 73 -24.64 7.97 7.80
C ARG A 73 -25.83 7.02 7.73
N SER A 74 -27.03 7.51 8.03
CA SER A 74 -28.27 6.84 7.66
C SER A 74 -28.28 6.63 6.15
N PHE A 75 -28.46 5.38 5.72
CA PHE A 75 -28.71 5.02 4.33
C PHE A 75 -30.11 5.52 3.92
N GLY A 76 -30.21 6.82 3.63
CA GLY A 76 -31.38 7.44 3.02
C GLY A 76 -31.09 7.75 1.56
N ALA A 77 -31.74 7.02 0.65
CA ALA A 77 -31.68 7.27 -0.78
C ALA A 77 -32.12 8.72 -1.09
N LYS A 78 -31.20 9.58 -1.51
CA LYS A 78 -31.52 10.93 -2.00
C LYS A 78 -31.70 10.89 -3.51
N ILE A 79 -32.95 10.85 -3.94
CA ILE A 79 -33.40 11.14 -5.30
C ILE A 79 -32.95 12.57 -5.65
N ARG A 80 -32.11 12.74 -6.67
CA ARG A 80 -31.70 14.06 -7.17
C ARG A 80 -32.79 14.60 -8.11
N ARG A 81 -33.37 15.75 -7.76
CA ARG A 81 -34.13 16.60 -8.70
C ARG A 81 -33.16 17.53 -9.45
N PRO A 82 -33.45 17.89 -10.72
CA PRO A 82 -32.59 18.75 -11.53
C PRO A 82 -32.58 20.21 -11.05
N ALA A 83 -31.46 20.88 -11.30
CA ALA A 83 -31.13 22.21 -10.79
C ALA A 83 -31.70 23.35 -11.67
N SER A 84 -32.13 24.43 -11.02
CA SER A 84 -32.54 25.69 -11.64
C SER A 84 -31.33 26.61 -11.93
N PRO A 85 -31.42 27.56 -12.87
CA PRO A 85 -30.28 28.35 -13.35
C PRO A 85 -29.79 29.41 -12.35
N LYS A 86 -28.46 29.65 -12.35
CA LYS A 86 -27.77 30.64 -11.52
C LYS A 86 -27.93 32.06 -12.06
N GLN A 87 -28.19 33.03 -11.17
CA GLN A 87 -27.99 34.46 -11.41
C GLN A 87 -26.60 34.93 -10.90
N GLN A 88 -25.96 35.79 -11.70
CA GLN A 88 -24.69 36.48 -11.44
C GLN A 88 -24.89 37.81 -10.69
N ARG A 89 -23.95 38.18 -9.81
CA ARG A 89 -23.46 39.54 -9.44
C ARG A 89 -22.03 39.31 -8.90
N GLY A 90 -20.93 39.97 -9.34
CA GLY A 90 -20.59 41.41 -9.31
C GLY A 90 -20.28 41.82 -7.85
N GLU A 91 -19.14 42.38 -7.42
CA GLU A 91 -17.99 43.09 -8.02
C GLU A 91 -16.75 43.08 -7.07
N SER A 92 -15.64 43.56 -7.62
CA SER A 92 -14.30 43.98 -7.12
C SER A 92 -14.09 44.50 -5.68
N GLU A 93 -12.86 44.32 -5.13
CA GLU A 93 -11.97 45.45 -4.74
C GLU A 93 -10.50 45.02 -4.44
N PHE A 94 -9.58 45.97 -4.63
CA PHE A 94 -8.10 45.86 -4.66
C PHE A 94 -7.43 46.50 -3.42
N ALA A 95 -6.13 46.24 -3.26
CA ALA A 95 -5.11 46.91 -2.41
C ALA A 95 -5.07 46.46 -0.92
N SER A 96 -3.93 46.29 -0.25
CA SER A 96 -2.57 46.83 -0.39
C SER A 96 -1.53 45.95 0.32
N LEU A 97 -0.27 46.01 -0.11
CA LEU A 97 0.91 45.40 0.50
C LEU A 97 1.63 46.43 1.38
N HIS A 98 2.06 46.04 2.60
CA HIS A 98 3.35 46.47 3.15
C HIS A 98 3.92 45.45 4.17
N PRO A 99 5.26 45.37 4.33
CA PRO A 99 5.97 44.24 4.90
C PRO A 99 6.54 44.54 6.30
N SER A 100 6.30 43.67 7.27
CA SER A 100 7.17 43.52 8.45
C SER A 100 6.77 42.30 9.27
N SER A 101 7.67 41.32 9.32
CA SER A 101 7.96 40.38 10.42
C SER A 101 8.41 39.02 9.86
N LEU A 102 9.71 38.99 9.58
CA LEU A 102 10.52 37.78 9.57
C LEU A 102 10.33 37.03 10.89
N THR A 103 9.37 36.11 10.95
CA THR A 103 9.43 35.00 11.88
C THR A 103 8.62 33.83 11.34
N ARG A 104 9.30 32.70 11.13
CA ARG A 104 8.70 31.35 11.12
C ARG A 104 7.99 30.92 9.82
N GLN A 105 8.70 30.95 8.70
CA GLN A 105 8.39 30.10 7.54
C GLN A 105 9.32 28.87 7.50
N VAL A 106 9.16 27.96 8.46
CA VAL A 106 9.41 26.54 8.15
C VAL A 106 8.11 26.05 7.56
N SER A 107 8.08 25.98 6.23
CA SER A 107 6.97 25.43 5.46
C SER A 107 6.73 23.99 5.90
N ARG A 108 5.82 23.82 6.88
CA ARG A 108 5.12 22.56 7.11
C ARG A 108 4.35 22.26 5.83
N ARG A 109 5.00 21.63 4.85
CA ARG A 109 4.31 20.92 3.77
C ARG A 109 3.54 19.79 4.43
N ARG A 110 2.35 20.12 4.95
CA ARG A 110 1.31 19.17 5.30
C ARG A 110 0.88 18.53 3.99
N THR A 111 1.44 17.38 3.67
CA THR A 111 0.77 16.45 2.77
C THR A 111 -0.61 16.18 3.39
N LYS A 112 -1.67 16.63 2.71
CA LYS A 112 -3.03 16.23 3.04
C LYS A 112 -3.07 14.71 2.87
N ILE A 113 -2.92 13.98 3.97
CA ILE A 113 -3.22 12.56 4.00
C ILE A 113 -4.74 12.48 3.77
N ALA A 114 -5.13 11.91 2.63
CA ALA A 114 -6.53 11.58 2.37
C ALA A 114 -7.04 10.76 3.55
N GLY A 115 -8.22 11.13 4.09
CA GLY A 115 -8.75 10.65 5.37
C GLY A 115 -9.10 9.16 5.42
N ASN A 116 -8.10 8.30 5.30
CA ASN A 116 -8.20 6.87 5.55
C ASN A 116 -7.72 6.64 6.98
N TYR A 117 -8.62 6.23 7.87
CA TYR A 117 -8.40 6.05 9.32
C TYR A 117 -7.48 4.86 9.67
N HIS A 118 -6.61 4.48 8.74
CA HIS A 118 -6.05 3.15 8.59
C HIS A 118 -4.53 3.16 8.36
N THR A 119 -3.91 4.33 8.17
CA THR A 119 -2.48 4.46 7.88
C THR A 119 -1.73 5.08 9.07
N LEU A 120 -0.69 4.41 9.56
CA LEU A 120 0.28 4.96 10.50
C LEU A 120 1.60 5.24 9.77
N TYR A 121 2.22 6.38 10.06
CA TYR A 121 3.59 6.66 9.64
C TYR A 121 4.49 6.61 10.87
N VAL A 122 5.40 5.65 10.89
CA VAL A 122 6.41 5.48 11.93
C VAL A 122 7.71 6.08 11.42
N LYS A 123 8.25 7.05 12.17
CA LYS A 123 9.37 7.90 11.75
C LYS A 123 10.53 7.70 12.70
N PHE A 124 11.63 7.18 12.17
CA PHE A 124 12.86 6.91 12.92
C PHE A 124 13.92 7.93 12.52
N PRO A 125 14.23 8.94 13.37
CA PRO A 125 15.34 9.86 13.13
C PRO A 125 16.68 9.16 13.41
N VAL A 126 17.07 8.24 12.54
CA VAL A 126 18.24 7.36 12.74
C VAL A 126 19.19 7.31 11.54
N LEU A 127 18.86 7.93 10.40
CA LEU A 127 19.63 7.72 9.17
C LEU A 127 21.06 8.28 9.27
N ASP A 128 21.26 9.39 9.99
CA ASP A 128 22.58 9.95 10.27
C ASP A 128 23.36 9.18 11.35
N LEU A 129 22.67 8.33 12.13
CA LEU A 129 23.27 7.47 13.16
C LEU A 129 23.76 6.13 12.60
N ILE A 130 23.20 5.66 11.49
CA ILE A 130 23.50 4.33 10.91
C ILE A 130 24.59 4.36 9.84
N GLY A 131 25.34 5.47 9.71
CA GLY A 131 26.50 5.57 8.84
C GLY A 131 26.19 5.59 7.34
N LEU A 132 24.96 5.94 6.95
CA LEU A 132 24.62 6.14 5.54
C LEU A 132 25.21 7.46 5.03
N PRO A 133 25.74 7.50 3.80
CA PRO A 133 26.20 8.74 3.18
C PRO A 133 24.98 9.61 2.83
N LEU A 134 24.69 10.59 3.68
CA LEU A 134 23.61 11.56 3.47
C LEU A 134 24.17 12.87 2.94
N THR A 135 23.50 13.45 1.95
CA THR A 135 23.71 14.82 1.49
C THR A 135 22.94 15.81 2.39
N PRO A 136 23.28 17.11 2.38
CA PRO A 136 22.54 18.13 3.14
C PRO A 136 21.05 18.22 2.78
N SER A 137 20.67 17.78 1.58
CA SER A 137 19.27 17.73 1.13
C SER A 137 18.51 16.48 1.59
N ASP A 138 19.20 15.46 2.09
CA ASP A 138 18.57 14.19 2.46
C ASP A 138 17.85 14.29 3.81
N SER A 139 16.74 13.57 3.92
CA SER A 139 16.08 13.41 5.20
C SER A 139 16.93 12.53 6.11
N LYS A 140 17.01 12.90 7.39
CA LYS A 140 17.60 12.06 8.44
C LYS A 140 16.63 11.01 8.99
N ILE A 141 15.39 11.01 8.49
CA ILE A 141 14.30 10.18 9.00
C ILE A 141 14.08 8.99 8.08
N LEU A 142 14.14 7.79 8.63
CA LEU A 142 13.61 6.59 8.02
C LEU A 142 12.10 6.53 8.27
N PHE A 143 11.32 6.49 7.19
CA PHE A 143 9.87 6.44 7.24
C PHE A 143 9.38 5.02 6.95
N VAL A 144 8.53 4.48 7.82
CA VAL A 144 7.81 3.23 7.58
C VAL A 144 6.32 3.53 7.57
N ARG A 145 5.67 3.24 6.44
CA ARG A 145 4.21 3.31 6.33
C ARG A 145 3.61 1.98 6.73
N LEU A 146 2.58 2.04 7.57
CA LEU A 146 1.78 0.90 8.00
C LEU A 146 0.33 1.14 7.61
N ASP A 147 -0.18 0.35 6.67
CA ASP A 147 -1.56 0.40 6.20
C ASP A 147 -2.37 -0.77 6.76
N ILE A 148 -3.52 -0.50 7.37
CA ILE A 148 -4.42 -1.50 7.96
C ILE A 148 -5.82 -1.39 7.36
N THR A 149 -6.16 -2.28 6.45
CA THR A 149 -7.48 -2.30 5.80
C THR A 149 -8.41 -3.35 6.41
N PRO A 150 -9.74 -3.18 6.43
CA PRO A 150 -10.64 -4.27 6.77
C PRO A 150 -10.45 -5.46 5.81
N ALA A 151 -10.44 -6.69 6.32
CA ALA A 151 -10.44 -7.87 5.49
C ALA A 151 -11.74 -7.94 4.67
N VAL A 152 -11.62 -8.30 3.40
CA VAL A 152 -12.75 -8.44 2.48
C VAL A 152 -12.94 -9.90 2.15
N GLY A 153 -14.17 -10.40 2.20
CA GLY A 153 -14.47 -11.80 1.89
C GLY A 153 -14.11 -12.77 3.02
N SER A 154 -14.15 -14.05 2.70
CA SER A 154 -14.00 -15.16 3.65
C SER A 154 -13.34 -16.40 3.04
N SER A 155 -13.13 -16.42 1.72
CA SER A 155 -12.60 -17.59 1.01
C SER A 155 -11.07 -17.65 0.98
N PHE A 156 -10.42 -16.77 1.74
CA PHE A 156 -8.98 -16.76 1.91
C PHE A 156 -8.56 -17.72 3.02
N THR A 157 -7.32 -18.18 2.94
CA THR A 157 -6.65 -18.94 4.00
C THR A 157 -5.53 -18.10 4.60
N THR A 158 -5.32 -18.26 5.90
CA THR A 158 -4.22 -17.62 6.61
C THR A 158 -3.31 -18.66 7.25
N GLU A 159 -2.02 -18.38 7.27
CA GLU A 159 -0.99 -19.27 7.80
C GLU A 159 -0.17 -18.52 8.86
N PRO A 160 0.25 -19.20 9.95
CA PRO A 160 1.30 -18.67 10.80
C PRO A 160 2.61 -18.63 10.01
N ALA A 161 3.34 -17.52 10.14
CA ALA A 161 4.64 -17.35 9.52
C ALA A 161 5.63 -16.88 10.58
N ILE A 162 6.74 -17.61 10.65
CA ILE A 162 7.85 -17.36 11.57
C ILE A 162 8.96 -16.70 10.77
N LYS A 163 9.52 -15.60 11.29
CA LYS A 163 10.76 -15.03 10.76
C LYS A 163 11.75 -14.86 11.91
N SER A 164 12.95 -15.40 11.70
CA SER A 164 14.08 -15.26 12.60
C SER A 164 15.19 -14.48 11.89
N THR A 165 15.71 -13.48 12.59
CA THR A 165 16.98 -12.81 12.29
C THR A 165 17.96 -13.13 13.42
N ARG A 166 19.18 -12.57 13.37
CA ARG A 166 20.25 -12.87 14.33
C ARG A 166 19.81 -12.73 15.80
N ASP A 167 19.07 -11.67 16.12
CA ASP A 167 18.72 -11.31 17.51
C ASP A 167 17.21 -11.12 17.72
N PHE A 168 16.38 -11.48 16.73
CA PHE A 168 14.95 -11.26 16.79
C PHE A 168 14.18 -12.35 16.06
N SER A 169 13.20 -12.95 16.74
CA SER A 169 12.28 -13.90 16.13
C SER A 169 10.85 -13.48 16.43
N PHE A 170 9.99 -13.53 15.42
CA PHE A 170 8.59 -13.21 15.56
C PHE A 170 7.71 -14.16 14.77
N VAL A 171 6.49 -14.32 15.26
CA VAL A 171 5.40 -15.03 14.59
C VAL A 171 4.34 -14.02 14.22
N LEU A 172 3.84 -14.09 13.00
CA LEU A 172 2.67 -13.35 12.56
C LEU A 172 1.75 -14.22 11.72
N LYS A 173 0.53 -13.75 11.50
CA LYS A 173 -0.43 -14.37 10.58
C LYS A 173 -0.34 -13.67 9.23
N ARG A 174 -0.24 -14.41 8.14
CA ARG A 174 -0.26 -13.89 6.76
C ARG A 174 -1.27 -14.65 5.90
N TYR A 175 -1.62 -14.08 4.75
CA TYR A 175 -2.33 -14.84 3.72
C TYR A 175 -1.48 -15.99 3.15
N SER A 176 -2.14 -17.03 2.65
CA SER A 176 -1.51 -18.06 1.83
C SER A 176 -0.91 -17.46 0.55
N LEU A 177 0.05 -18.14 -0.07
CA LEU A 177 0.66 -17.66 -1.32
C LEU A 177 -0.37 -17.52 -2.47
N PRO A 178 -1.31 -18.47 -2.69
CA PRO A 178 -2.43 -18.31 -3.63
C PRO A 178 -3.31 -17.08 -3.37
N ASP A 179 -3.56 -16.73 -2.12
CA ASP A 179 -4.39 -15.58 -1.75
C ASP A 179 -3.64 -14.26 -1.95
N LEU A 180 -2.32 -14.24 -1.70
CA LEU A 180 -1.48 -13.10 -2.05
C LEU A 180 -1.47 -12.85 -3.56
N MET A 181 -1.40 -13.91 -4.37
CA MET A 181 -1.52 -13.82 -5.82
C MET A 181 -2.88 -13.27 -6.25
N ALA A 182 -3.98 -13.78 -5.67
CA ALA A 182 -5.32 -13.26 -5.93
C ALA A 182 -5.42 -11.77 -5.59
N GLY A 183 -4.84 -11.33 -4.47
CA GLY A 183 -4.75 -9.91 -4.10
C GLY A 183 -3.98 -9.06 -5.11
N LYS A 184 -2.89 -9.59 -5.69
CA LYS A 184 -2.12 -8.90 -6.74
C LYS A 184 -2.89 -8.78 -8.04
N ILE A 185 -3.56 -9.85 -8.46
CA ILE A 185 -4.45 -9.83 -9.63
C ILE A 185 -5.58 -8.83 -9.42
N ALA A 186 -6.26 -8.87 -8.26
CA ALA A 186 -7.30 -7.90 -7.92
C ALA A 186 -6.78 -6.45 -7.98
N ALA A 187 -5.56 -6.22 -7.49
CA ALA A 187 -4.93 -4.92 -7.59
C ALA A 187 -4.70 -4.52 -9.06
N ILE A 188 -4.12 -5.36 -9.92
CA ILE A 188 -3.95 -5.06 -11.36
C ILE A 188 -5.28 -4.69 -12.02
N LEU A 189 -6.34 -5.44 -11.70
CA LEU A 189 -7.67 -5.25 -12.28
C LEU A 189 -8.35 -3.95 -11.83
N THR A 190 -8.03 -3.45 -10.64
CA THR A 190 -8.68 -2.25 -10.04
C THR A 190 -7.82 -0.99 -10.10
N ARG A 191 -6.50 -1.13 -10.01
CA ARG A 191 -5.50 -0.06 -9.98
C ARG A 191 -4.22 -0.49 -10.72
N ASP A 192 -3.83 0.26 -11.74
CA ASP A 192 -2.56 -0.02 -12.42
C ASP A 192 -1.38 0.41 -11.55
N ASN A 193 -0.59 -0.57 -11.09
CA ASN A 193 0.69 -0.35 -10.40
C ASN A 193 1.73 -1.30 -10.98
N ALA A 194 2.80 -0.73 -11.54
CA ALA A 194 3.87 -1.48 -12.22
C ALA A 194 4.42 -2.66 -11.40
N ARG A 195 4.56 -2.50 -10.08
CA ARG A 195 5.06 -3.57 -9.20
C ARG A 195 4.17 -4.79 -9.17
N ASN A 196 2.85 -4.62 -9.29
CA ASN A 196 1.94 -5.77 -9.30
C ASN A 196 2.09 -6.60 -10.57
N TYR A 197 2.42 -5.97 -11.71
CA TYR A 197 2.75 -6.68 -12.94
C TYR A 197 4.03 -7.51 -12.80
N TYR A 198 5.05 -6.94 -12.17
CA TYR A 198 6.26 -7.69 -11.80
C TYR A 198 5.93 -8.89 -10.91
N ASP A 199 5.20 -8.64 -9.82
CA ASP A 199 4.84 -9.69 -8.86
C ASP A 199 4.03 -10.80 -9.54
N LEU A 200 3.12 -10.46 -10.47
CA LEU A 200 2.35 -11.44 -11.23
C LEU A 200 3.25 -12.37 -12.04
N ILE A 201 4.24 -11.84 -12.79
CA ILE A 201 5.18 -12.68 -13.54
C ILE A 201 5.97 -13.57 -12.58
N TRP A 202 6.40 -13.04 -11.43
CA TRP A 202 7.09 -13.83 -10.41
C TRP A 202 6.24 -14.98 -9.86
N PHE A 203 4.95 -14.76 -9.60
CA PHE A 203 4.02 -15.83 -9.20
C PHE A 203 3.88 -16.91 -10.26
N LEU A 204 3.76 -16.48 -11.52
CA LEU A 204 3.60 -17.36 -12.66
C LEU A 204 4.84 -18.23 -12.90
N GLU A 205 6.03 -17.65 -12.78
CA GLU A 205 7.30 -18.38 -12.84
C GLU A 205 7.40 -19.46 -11.75
N LYS A 206 6.84 -19.21 -10.57
CA LYS A 206 6.77 -20.18 -9.47
C LYS A 206 5.65 -21.22 -9.63
N GLY A 207 4.85 -21.15 -10.69
CA GLY A 207 3.73 -22.07 -10.91
C GLY A 207 2.59 -21.88 -9.89
N VAL A 208 2.49 -20.73 -9.25
CA VAL A 208 1.44 -20.48 -8.24
C VAL A 208 0.10 -20.32 -8.93
N ILE A 209 -0.88 -21.06 -8.44
CA ILE A 209 -2.28 -20.94 -8.85
C ILE A 209 -2.97 -19.94 -7.91
N PRO A 210 -3.62 -18.89 -8.42
CA PRO A 210 -4.33 -17.95 -7.57
C PRO A 210 -5.60 -18.59 -7.01
N ASN A 211 -5.97 -18.22 -5.79
CA ASN A 211 -7.28 -18.57 -5.25
C ASN A 211 -8.39 -17.84 -6.01
N TRP A 212 -9.00 -18.51 -7.00
CA TRP A 212 -10.05 -17.95 -7.85
C TRP A 212 -11.32 -17.57 -7.09
N GLN A 213 -11.66 -18.32 -6.04
CA GLN A 213 -12.82 -18.03 -5.21
C GLN A 213 -12.61 -16.73 -4.43
N TYR A 214 -11.43 -16.55 -3.85
CA TYR A 214 -11.07 -15.32 -3.16
C TYR A 214 -10.98 -14.14 -4.12
N LEU A 215 -10.35 -14.31 -5.30
CA LEU A 215 -10.31 -13.28 -6.34
C LEU A 215 -11.72 -12.81 -6.74
N ARG A 216 -12.68 -13.73 -6.86
CA ARG A 216 -14.07 -13.40 -7.16
C ARG A 216 -14.71 -12.57 -6.05
N GLN A 217 -14.41 -12.85 -4.77
CA GLN A 217 -14.89 -12.02 -3.66
C GLN A 217 -14.28 -10.62 -3.67
N LEU A 218 -13.01 -10.49 -4.07
CA LEU A 218 -12.31 -9.20 -4.17
C LEU A 218 -12.79 -8.32 -5.33
N THR A 219 -13.15 -8.93 -6.46
CA THR A 219 -13.38 -8.21 -7.74
C THR A 219 -14.77 -8.36 -8.32
N GLY A 220 -15.55 -9.35 -7.90
CA GLY A 220 -16.81 -9.76 -8.52
C GLY A 220 -16.66 -10.50 -9.86
N LEU A 221 -15.42 -10.73 -10.34
CA LEU A 221 -15.17 -11.32 -11.66
C LEU A 221 -15.07 -12.85 -11.61
N THR A 222 -15.51 -13.50 -12.68
CA THR A 222 -15.24 -14.93 -12.91
C THR A 222 -13.80 -15.14 -13.37
N LYS A 223 -13.28 -16.37 -13.26
CA LYS A 223 -11.93 -16.74 -13.75
C LYS A 223 -11.70 -16.26 -15.19
N THR A 224 -12.61 -16.62 -16.10
CA THR A 224 -12.51 -16.25 -17.53
C THR A 224 -12.43 -14.74 -17.73
N LYS A 225 -13.34 -13.96 -17.13
CA LYS A 225 -13.34 -12.50 -17.26
C LYS A 225 -12.09 -11.86 -16.64
N ALA A 226 -11.61 -12.39 -15.51
CA ALA A 226 -10.38 -11.91 -14.90
C ALA A 226 -9.18 -12.13 -15.83
N LEU A 227 -9.05 -13.30 -16.43
CA LEU A 227 -7.98 -13.62 -17.38
C LEU A 227 -8.02 -12.74 -18.63
N ASP A 228 -9.20 -12.53 -19.21
CA ASP A 228 -9.37 -11.66 -20.37
C ASP A 228 -8.96 -10.21 -20.06
N ASN A 229 -9.33 -9.72 -18.87
CA ASN A 229 -8.99 -8.38 -18.42
C ASN A 229 -7.49 -8.22 -18.14
N ILE A 230 -6.85 -9.22 -17.51
CA ILE A 230 -5.39 -9.23 -17.30
C ILE A 230 -4.66 -9.23 -18.64
N LYS A 231 -5.06 -10.10 -19.57
CA LYS A 231 -4.47 -10.18 -20.92
C LYS A 231 -4.60 -8.84 -21.63
N THR A 232 -5.77 -8.20 -21.57
CA THR A 232 -6.01 -6.88 -22.16
C THR A 232 -5.09 -5.81 -21.55
N LYS A 233 -4.96 -5.80 -20.21
CA LYS A 233 -4.09 -4.84 -19.50
C LYS A 233 -2.62 -5.04 -19.84
N ILE A 234 -2.11 -6.27 -19.82
CA ILE A 234 -0.71 -6.58 -20.14
C ILE A 234 -0.40 -6.28 -21.62
N THR A 235 -1.33 -6.54 -22.53
CA THR A 235 -1.12 -6.23 -23.96
C THR A 235 -1.01 -4.73 -24.21
N LYS A 236 -1.70 -3.91 -23.42
CA LYS A 236 -1.75 -2.45 -23.59
C LYS A 236 -0.74 -1.69 -22.73
N ILE A 237 0.02 -2.36 -21.87
CA ILE A 237 0.91 -1.68 -20.94
C ILE A 237 2.10 -1.04 -21.66
N ASP A 238 2.37 0.23 -21.38
CA ASP A 238 3.57 0.88 -21.88
C ASP A 238 4.79 0.39 -21.09
N TYR A 239 5.76 -0.20 -21.80
CA TYR A 239 7.00 -0.66 -21.17
C TYR A 239 7.80 0.51 -20.58
N ARG A 240 7.67 1.74 -21.10
CA ARG A 240 8.38 2.91 -20.56
C ARG A 240 7.85 3.28 -19.18
N TYR A 241 6.52 3.23 -19.02
CA TYR A 241 5.87 3.37 -17.71
C TYR A 241 6.40 2.32 -16.73
N LEU A 242 6.46 1.04 -17.14
CA LEU A 242 7.01 -0.01 -16.29
C LEU A 242 8.47 0.25 -15.92
N GLN A 243 9.31 0.67 -16.87
CA GLN A 243 10.72 0.96 -16.60
C GLN A 243 10.87 2.06 -15.55
N THR A 244 10.17 3.19 -15.73
CA THR A 244 10.23 4.32 -14.79
C THR A 244 9.77 3.91 -13.40
N GLU A 245 8.62 3.25 -13.30
CA GLU A 245 8.01 2.91 -12.01
C GLU A 245 8.71 1.76 -11.29
N LEU A 246 9.33 0.82 -12.02
CA LEU A 246 10.06 -0.29 -11.38
C LEU A 246 11.47 0.11 -10.97
N SER A 247 12.11 1.05 -11.66
CA SER A 247 13.53 1.42 -11.42
C SER A 247 13.90 1.63 -9.95
N PRO A 248 13.10 2.34 -9.11
CA PRO A 248 13.44 2.54 -7.70
C PRO A 248 13.49 1.25 -6.86
N TYR A 249 12.91 0.15 -7.34
CA TYR A 249 12.77 -1.09 -6.57
C TYR A 249 13.82 -2.15 -6.92
N PHE A 250 14.71 -1.88 -7.87
CA PHE A 250 15.74 -2.82 -8.32
C PHE A 250 17.10 -2.16 -8.43
N SER A 251 18.14 -2.89 -8.03
CA SER A 251 19.53 -2.42 -8.14
C SER A 251 20.08 -2.47 -9.57
N SER A 252 19.47 -3.26 -10.47
CA SER A 252 19.93 -3.44 -11.86
C SER A 252 19.01 -2.72 -12.85
N PRO A 253 19.41 -1.56 -13.40
CA PRO A 253 18.67 -0.90 -14.46
C PRO A 253 18.56 -1.74 -15.74
N ALA A 254 19.57 -2.58 -16.01
CA ALA A 254 19.56 -3.48 -17.16
C ALA A 254 18.45 -4.54 -17.05
N PHE A 255 18.28 -5.11 -15.85
CA PHE A 255 17.19 -6.04 -15.56
C PHE A 255 15.83 -5.38 -15.78
N VAL A 256 15.60 -4.20 -15.18
CA VAL A 256 14.32 -3.47 -15.32
C VAL A 256 14.02 -3.18 -16.79
N ARG A 257 15.03 -2.74 -17.57
CA ARG A 257 14.84 -2.50 -19.00
C ARG A 257 14.41 -3.75 -19.76
N SER A 258 15.09 -4.87 -19.49
CA SER A 258 14.80 -6.16 -20.12
C SER A 258 13.41 -6.68 -19.74
N PHE A 259 13.11 -6.73 -18.43
CA PHE A 259 11.81 -7.17 -17.90
C PHE A 259 10.66 -6.39 -18.54
N SER A 260 10.72 -5.06 -18.51
CA SER A 260 9.63 -4.23 -19.01
C SER A 260 9.40 -4.39 -20.50
N ARG A 261 10.45 -4.57 -21.31
CA ARG A 261 10.32 -4.82 -22.76
C ARG A 261 9.77 -6.21 -23.07
N ASN A 262 10.06 -7.18 -22.23
CA ASN A 262 9.71 -8.58 -22.44
C ASN A 262 8.42 -9.02 -21.71
N ILE A 263 7.76 -8.15 -20.96
CA ILE A 263 6.63 -8.51 -20.09
C ILE A 263 5.52 -9.30 -20.81
N LEU A 264 5.17 -8.92 -22.04
CA LEU A 264 4.14 -9.63 -22.81
C LEU A 264 4.59 -11.05 -23.19
N SER A 265 5.85 -11.22 -23.59
CA SER A 265 6.42 -12.54 -23.90
C SER A 265 6.49 -13.41 -22.65
N LEU A 266 6.95 -12.85 -21.53
CA LEU A 266 6.99 -13.53 -20.23
C LEU A 266 5.58 -13.98 -19.81
N TYR A 267 4.59 -13.10 -19.90
CA TYR A 267 3.21 -13.45 -19.57
C TYR A 267 2.67 -14.59 -20.46
N ASN A 268 2.88 -14.50 -21.77
CA ASN A 268 2.40 -15.51 -22.71
C ASN A 268 3.05 -16.89 -22.46
N GLN A 269 4.32 -16.92 -22.05
CA GLN A 269 5.02 -18.17 -21.72
C GLN A 269 4.37 -18.90 -20.53
N TYR A 270 3.89 -18.16 -19.52
CA TYR A 270 3.30 -18.75 -18.32
C TYR A 270 1.77 -18.75 -18.31
N LEU A 271 1.10 -18.22 -19.33
CA LEU A 271 -0.36 -18.26 -19.47
C LEU A 271 -0.96 -19.67 -19.27
N PRO A 272 -0.34 -20.77 -19.73
CA PRO A 272 -0.85 -22.12 -19.48
C PRO A 272 -1.05 -22.45 -18.00
N VAL A 273 -0.22 -21.91 -17.10
CA VAL A 273 -0.35 -22.10 -15.64
C VAL A 273 -1.68 -21.57 -15.14
N LEU A 274 -2.16 -20.44 -15.67
CA LEU A 274 -3.45 -19.86 -15.29
C LEU A 274 -4.64 -20.58 -15.94
N MET A 275 -4.46 -21.08 -17.16
CA MET A 275 -5.53 -21.73 -17.92
C MET A 275 -5.85 -23.12 -17.39
N ASN A 276 -4.82 -23.91 -17.07
CA ASN A 276 -4.93 -25.31 -16.66
C ASN A 276 -5.24 -25.53 -15.17
N ALA A 277 -5.32 -24.44 -14.40
CA ALA A 277 -5.55 -24.43 -12.97
C ALA A 277 -7.02 -24.36 -12.53
#